data_AF-A0A074VU56-F1
#
_entry.id   AF-A0A074VU56-F1
#
_cell.length_a   1.000
_cell.length_b   1.000
_cell.length_c   1.000
_cell.angle_alpha   90.00
_cell.angle_beta   90.00
_cell.angle_gamma   90.00
#
_symmetry.space_group_name_H-M   'P 1'
#
loop_
_entity.id
_entity.type
_entity.pdbx_description
1 polymer ?
#
loop_
_entity_poly.entity_id
_entity_poly.type
_entity_poly.pdbx_seq_one_letter_code
_entity_poly.pdbx_strand_id
1 'polypeptide(L)'
;MKSTVCSLTILAGLLASTKATPIPVDTSLKECGDQWYSPHSYTCRAGADSNALCPVVNGEAMDDCNGACYTPLRYNCNGTVLAEDPRKTSGTFTLTASNPDQAFDGQPIQAAGNHFWVGSHAATYCPTSVGSFCNSFPNDTTLIGNGYMATAVPGGQAIYWQTDGAMTFTQAHSASQYNLSYYGGGIAYEGGGYFGPNGEDMVTCPVAPEGSNTTAWKLFARLSGVQFPSSCVGLYVVVHDQNMTAGAWQYT
;
A
#
# COMPACT_ATOMS: atom_id res chain seq x y z
N MET A 1 90.13 -29.80 7.22
CA MET A 1 89.83 -28.36 7.28
C MET A 1 88.32 -28.17 7.38
N LYS A 2 87.89 -27.54 8.49
CA LYS A 2 86.64 -26.81 8.76
C LYS A 2 85.28 -27.48 8.43
N SER A 3 84.73 -28.08 9.49
CA SER A 3 83.30 -28.17 9.79
C SER A 3 82.63 -26.79 9.66
N THR A 4 81.49 -26.71 8.96
CA THR A 4 80.62 -25.53 8.99
C THR A 4 79.23 -25.96 9.41
N VAL A 5 78.88 -25.53 10.61
CA VAL A 5 77.59 -25.69 11.28
C VAL A 5 76.62 -24.68 10.65
N CYS A 6 75.49 -25.14 10.13
CA CYS A 6 74.40 -24.26 9.70
C CYS A 6 73.42 -24.12 10.87
N SER A 7 73.41 -22.96 11.51
CA SER A 7 72.56 -22.62 12.64
C SER A 7 71.09 -22.53 12.20
N LEU A 8 70.20 -23.23 12.93
CA LEU A 8 68.76 -23.07 12.85
C LEU A 8 68.37 -21.79 13.63
N THR A 9 68.03 -20.71 12.93
CA THR A 9 67.39 -19.55 13.53
C THR A 9 65.91 -19.85 13.78
N ILE A 10 65.56 -19.94 15.06
CA ILE A 10 64.18 -20.06 15.54
C ILE A 10 63.44 -18.75 15.23
N LEU A 11 62.49 -18.81 14.29
CA LEU A 11 61.53 -17.72 14.08
C LEU A 11 60.40 -17.92 15.10
N ALA A 12 60.53 -17.28 16.26
CA ALA A 12 59.43 -17.16 17.21
C ALA A 12 58.38 -16.23 16.61
N GLY A 13 57.35 -16.82 15.98
CA GLY A 13 56.19 -16.09 15.49
C GLY A 13 55.45 -15.45 16.65
N LEU A 14 55.33 -14.11 16.63
CA LEU A 14 54.44 -13.37 17.51
C LEU A 14 53.01 -13.91 17.34
N LEU A 15 52.48 -14.57 18.37
CA LEU A 15 51.04 -14.68 18.57
C LEU A 15 50.53 -13.27 18.89
N ALA A 16 50.20 -12.52 17.84
CA ALA A 16 49.37 -11.33 18.00
C ALA A 16 48.03 -11.80 18.56
N SER A 17 47.80 -11.52 19.84
CA SER A 17 46.50 -11.63 20.47
C SER A 17 45.59 -10.60 19.81
N THR A 18 44.97 -10.97 18.69
CA THR A 18 43.86 -10.22 18.13
C THR A 18 42.75 -10.31 19.16
N LYS A 19 42.60 -9.27 19.99
CA LYS A 19 41.34 -9.02 20.67
C LYS A 19 40.32 -8.88 19.54
N ALA A 20 39.56 -9.93 19.28
CA ALA A 20 38.37 -9.83 18.47
C ALA A 20 37.51 -8.77 19.15
N THR A 21 37.42 -7.60 18.53
CA THR A 21 36.38 -6.63 18.85
C THR A 21 35.07 -7.40 18.76
N PRO A 22 34.25 -7.45 19.83
CA PRO A 22 32.92 -8.02 19.72
C PRO A 22 32.24 -7.34 18.53
N ILE A 23 31.77 -8.13 17.57
CA ILE A 23 30.88 -7.62 16.53
C ILE A 23 29.76 -6.90 17.28
N PRO A 24 29.40 -5.65 16.91
CA PRO A 24 28.24 -5.01 17.49
C PRO A 24 27.07 -5.97 17.32
N VAL A 25 26.61 -6.58 18.42
CA VAL A 25 25.37 -7.33 18.42
C VAL A 25 24.32 -6.27 18.15
N ASP A 26 23.74 -6.29 16.96
CA ASP A 26 22.60 -5.45 16.66
C ASP A 26 21.45 -5.90 17.58
N THR A 27 21.29 -5.19 18.68
CA THR A 27 20.30 -5.48 19.71
C THR A 27 18.86 -5.27 19.23
N SER A 28 18.69 -4.75 18.01
CA SER A 28 17.39 -4.64 17.36
C SER A 28 16.95 -5.93 16.65
N LEU A 29 17.87 -6.85 16.39
CA LEU A 29 17.55 -8.14 15.78
C LEU A 29 16.79 -9.05 16.75
N LYS A 30 15.88 -9.84 16.20
CA LYS A 30 15.08 -10.84 16.91
C LYS A 30 15.32 -12.23 16.33
N GLU A 31 15.09 -13.26 17.12
CA GLU A 31 15.17 -14.65 16.70
C GLU A 31 13.80 -15.18 16.25
N CYS A 32 13.79 -16.00 15.21
CA CYS A 32 12.66 -16.80 14.74
C CYS A 32 13.16 -18.22 14.45
N GLY A 33 12.96 -19.14 15.39
CA GLY A 33 13.70 -20.41 15.37
C GLY A 33 15.21 -20.14 15.42
N ASP A 34 15.95 -20.69 14.45
CA ASP A 34 17.42 -20.53 14.34
C ASP A 34 17.85 -19.33 13.48
N GLN A 35 16.91 -18.49 13.03
CA GLN A 35 17.19 -17.35 12.16
C GLN A 35 17.07 -16.02 12.92
N TRP A 36 17.99 -15.10 12.67
CA TRP A 36 17.90 -13.72 13.14
C TRP A 36 17.28 -12.83 12.07
N TYR A 37 16.39 -11.91 12.46
CA TYR A 37 15.71 -11.00 11.54
C TYR A 37 15.59 -9.58 12.12
N SER A 38 15.44 -8.59 11.23
CA SER A 38 15.07 -7.22 11.60
C SER A 38 13.54 -7.10 11.68
N PRO A 39 12.96 -6.70 12.83
CA PRO A 39 11.52 -6.52 12.98
C PRO A 39 10.89 -5.46 12.07
N HIS A 40 11.70 -4.58 11.47
CA HIS A 40 11.22 -3.58 10.51
C HIS A 40 11.02 -4.14 9.10
N SER A 41 11.56 -5.33 8.82
CA SER A 41 11.52 -5.93 7.48
C SER A 41 10.82 -7.27 7.46
N TYR A 42 10.75 -7.96 8.60
CA TYR A 42 10.12 -9.26 8.74
C TYR A 42 9.38 -9.37 10.07
N THR A 43 8.41 -10.26 10.11
CA THR A 43 7.77 -10.74 11.32
C THR A 43 7.95 -12.25 11.42
N CYS A 44 8.15 -12.75 12.64
CA CYS A 44 8.19 -14.18 12.89
C CYS A 44 6.76 -14.71 13.10
N ARG A 45 6.30 -15.58 12.21
CA ARG A 45 5.04 -16.30 12.34
C ARG A 45 5.35 -17.67 12.95
N ALA A 46 5.34 -17.71 14.29
CA ALA A 46 5.47 -18.95 15.04
C ALA A 46 4.08 -19.57 15.25
N GLY A 47 3.84 -20.74 14.67
CA GLY A 47 2.58 -21.47 14.76
C GLY A 47 2.78 -22.99 14.75
N ALA A 48 1.67 -23.75 14.78
CA ALA A 48 1.72 -25.22 14.79
C ALA A 48 2.38 -25.81 13.52
N ASP A 49 2.36 -25.05 12.42
CA ASP A 49 2.72 -25.55 11.09
C ASP A 49 4.00 -24.93 10.50
N SER A 50 4.58 -23.87 11.11
CA SER A 50 5.82 -23.25 10.62
C SER A 50 6.49 -22.30 11.65
N ASN A 51 7.80 -22.06 11.46
CA ASN A 51 8.52 -20.88 11.94
C ASN A 51 8.84 -20.00 10.72
N ALA A 52 7.82 -19.48 10.05
CA ALA A 52 8.00 -18.69 8.83
C ALA A 52 8.38 -17.25 9.16
N LEU A 53 9.36 -16.72 8.43
CA LEU A 53 9.67 -15.30 8.41
C LEU A 53 8.90 -14.66 7.25
N CYS A 54 7.88 -13.87 7.58
CA CYS A 54 7.10 -13.16 6.59
C CYS A 54 7.49 -11.69 6.51
N PRO A 55 7.60 -11.12 5.29
CA PRO A 55 8.02 -9.75 5.13
C PRO A 55 6.98 -8.76 5.68
N VAL A 56 7.47 -7.61 6.13
CA VAL A 56 6.66 -6.42 6.33
C VAL A 56 6.61 -5.68 4.99
N VAL A 57 5.42 -5.54 4.43
CA VAL A 57 5.20 -4.88 3.14
C VAL A 57 4.25 -3.72 3.36
N ASN A 58 4.60 -2.53 2.87
CA ASN A 58 3.80 -1.31 3.05
C ASN A 58 3.47 -1.00 4.53
N GLY A 59 4.40 -1.32 5.45
CA GLY A 59 4.24 -1.15 6.90
C GLY A 59 3.41 -2.24 7.58
N GLU A 60 2.76 -3.13 6.84
CA GLU A 60 1.96 -4.21 7.40
C GLU A 60 2.70 -5.54 7.32
N ALA A 61 2.67 -6.28 8.43
CA ALA A 61 3.30 -7.58 8.52
C ALA A 61 2.44 -8.65 7.84
N MET A 62 2.98 -9.37 6.85
CA MET A 62 2.26 -10.46 6.19
C MET A 62 2.04 -11.66 7.12
N ASP A 63 0.92 -12.36 6.95
CA ASP A 63 0.59 -13.62 7.64
C ASP A 63 1.23 -14.81 6.91
N ASP A 64 1.24 -15.99 7.55
CA ASP A 64 1.76 -17.24 6.98
C ASP A 64 0.62 -18.24 6.76
N CYS A 65 0.65 -18.93 5.61
CA CYS A 65 -0.23 -20.04 5.29
C CYS A 65 0.61 -21.19 4.73
N ASN A 66 0.93 -22.18 5.58
CA ASN A 66 1.70 -23.37 5.19
C ASN A 66 3.03 -23.01 4.49
N GLY A 67 3.75 -22.02 5.04
CA GLY A 67 5.03 -21.53 4.52
C GLY A 67 4.92 -20.47 3.41
N ALA A 68 3.71 -20.09 3.00
CA ALA A 68 3.48 -19.01 2.06
C ALA A 68 3.03 -17.74 2.78
N CYS A 69 3.78 -16.65 2.61
CA CYS A 69 3.40 -15.36 3.18
C CYS A 69 2.33 -14.67 2.34
N TYR A 70 1.31 -14.12 2.98
CA TYR A 70 0.19 -13.46 2.31
C TYR A 70 -0.31 -12.23 3.09
N THR A 71 -1.02 -11.34 2.39
CA THR A 71 -1.76 -10.26 3.03
C THR A 71 -3.21 -10.68 3.26
N PRO A 72 -3.76 -10.53 4.48
CA PRO A 72 -5.17 -10.82 4.77
C PRO A 72 -6.14 -9.85 4.08
N LEU A 73 -5.62 -8.84 3.39
CA LEU A 73 -6.41 -7.94 2.56
C LEU A 73 -6.74 -8.51 1.18
N ARG A 74 -6.13 -9.63 0.79
CA ARG A 74 -6.35 -10.25 -0.52
C ARG A 74 -6.59 -11.75 -0.45
N TYR A 75 -6.04 -12.41 0.56
CA TYR A 75 -6.12 -13.85 0.69
C TYR A 75 -6.52 -14.22 2.11
N ASN A 76 -7.14 -15.38 2.24
CA ASN A 76 -7.36 -16.06 3.50
C ASN A 76 -6.65 -17.43 3.50
N CYS A 77 -6.32 -17.91 4.70
CA CYS A 77 -5.78 -19.24 4.91
C CYS A 77 -6.83 -20.13 5.57
N ASN A 78 -7.26 -21.19 4.89
CA ASN A 78 -8.15 -22.20 5.44
C ASN A 78 -7.38 -23.51 5.64
N GLY A 79 -6.87 -23.71 6.86
CA GLY A 79 -5.94 -24.79 7.17
C GLY A 79 -4.62 -24.58 6.44
N THR A 80 -4.35 -25.39 5.41
CA THR A 80 -3.13 -25.31 4.59
C THR A 80 -3.37 -24.74 3.20
N VAL A 81 -4.61 -24.33 2.90
CA VAL A 81 -5.01 -23.84 1.58
C VAL A 81 -5.11 -22.32 1.63
N LEU A 82 -4.24 -21.66 0.86
CA LEU A 82 -4.34 -20.24 0.59
C LEU A 82 -5.37 -20.01 -0.53
N ALA A 83 -6.35 -19.15 -0.26
CA ALA A 83 -7.40 -18.79 -1.22
C ALA A 83 -7.51 -17.27 -1.34
N GLU A 84 -7.76 -16.77 -2.55
CA GLU A 84 -8.07 -15.35 -2.76
C GLU A 84 -9.43 -15.03 -2.15
N ASP A 85 -9.54 -13.87 -1.49
CA ASP A 85 -10.80 -13.41 -0.90
C ASP A 85 -11.85 -13.16 -1.99
N PRO A 86 -13.15 -13.21 -1.65
CA PRO A 86 -14.21 -12.86 -2.58
C PRO A 86 -14.00 -11.45 -3.12
N ARG A 87 -13.94 -11.33 -4.44
CA ARG A 87 -13.89 -10.04 -5.12
C ARG A 87 -15.24 -9.34 -4.95
N LYS A 88 -15.18 -8.08 -4.56
CA LYS A 88 -16.37 -7.23 -4.51
C LYS A 88 -16.80 -6.91 -5.95
N THR A 89 -18.01 -7.29 -6.33
CA THR A 89 -18.56 -7.01 -7.69
C THR A 89 -19.72 -6.02 -7.68
N SER A 90 -20.25 -5.70 -6.50
CA SER A 90 -21.42 -4.83 -6.35
C SER A 90 -21.40 -4.10 -5.01
N GLY A 91 -22.32 -3.14 -4.87
CA GLY A 91 -22.44 -2.32 -3.67
C GLY A 91 -21.44 -1.18 -3.64
N THR A 92 -21.60 -0.33 -2.64
CA THR A 92 -20.78 0.86 -2.42
C THR A 92 -19.77 0.64 -1.32
N PHE A 93 -18.64 1.33 -1.39
CA PHE A 93 -17.60 1.28 -0.37
C PHE A 93 -16.80 2.59 -0.33
N THR A 94 -16.22 2.88 0.83
CA THR A 94 -15.21 3.93 1.03
C THR A 94 -13.84 3.27 1.21
N LEU A 95 -12.78 4.08 1.14
CA LEU A 95 -11.41 3.61 1.20
C LEU A 95 -10.63 4.33 2.30
N THR A 96 -9.76 3.62 3.02
CA THR A 96 -8.77 4.21 3.93
C THR A 96 -7.36 3.73 3.59
N ALA A 97 -6.35 4.53 3.92
CA ALA A 97 -4.96 4.12 3.86
C ALA A 97 -4.58 3.26 5.07
N SER A 98 -3.72 2.25 4.87
CA SER A 98 -3.08 1.47 5.92
C SER A 98 -1.58 1.40 5.66
N ASN A 99 -0.83 1.94 6.61
CA ASN A 99 0.61 1.81 6.78
C ASN A 99 0.93 2.33 8.20
N PRO A 100 1.03 1.43 9.20
CA PRO A 100 1.20 1.80 10.61
C PRO A 100 2.44 2.64 10.92
N ASP A 101 3.43 2.64 10.03
CA ASP A 101 4.65 3.44 10.17
C ASP A 101 4.50 4.88 9.68
N GLN A 102 3.33 5.26 9.16
CA GLN A 102 3.07 6.55 8.53
C GLN A 102 1.98 7.35 9.25
N ALA A 103 2.13 8.68 9.26
CA ALA A 103 1.15 9.58 9.88
C ALA A 103 -0.23 9.58 9.19
N PHE A 104 -0.29 9.06 7.96
CA PHE A 104 -1.54 8.92 7.21
C PHE A 104 -2.26 7.59 7.47
N ASP A 105 -1.76 6.75 8.37
CA ASP A 105 -2.42 5.50 8.72
C ASP A 105 -3.87 5.71 9.18
N GLY A 106 -4.78 4.86 8.71
CA GLY A 106 -6.21 4.94 8.98
C GLY A 106 -6.94 6.14 8.36
N GLN A 107 -6.25 7.03 7.65
CA GLN A 107 -6.86 8.21 7.06
C GLN A 107 -7.73 7.86 5.84
N PRO A 108 -8.84 8.60 5.60
CA PRO A 108 -9.71 8.35 4.46
C PRO A 108 -9.03 8.71 3.14
N ILE A 109 -9.37 7.99 2.08
CA ILE A 109 -8.98 8.32 0.71
C ILE A 109 -10.14 9.05 0.04
N GLN A 110 -9.88 10.28 -0.38
CA GLN A 110 -10.91 11.22 -0.83
C GLN A 110 -10.61 11.76 -2.23
N ALA A 111 -11.66 11.94 -3.03
CA ALA A 111 -11.65 12.41 -4.39
C ALA A 111 -11.69 13.94 -4.44
N ALA A 112 -10.70 14.54 -5.09
CA ALA A 112 -10.65 15.98 -5.35
C ALA A 112 -9.79 16.29 -6.59
N GLY A 113 -10.24 17.23 -7.41
CA GLY A 113 -9.54 17.66 -8.63
C GLY A 113 -9.26 16.50 -9.58
N ASN A 114 -10.25 15.63 -9.81
CA ASN A 114 -10.14 14.40 -10.60
C ASN A 114 -9.11 13.35 -10.11
N HIS A 115 -8.59 13.48 -8.89
CA HIS A 115 -7.61 12.58 -8.28
C HIS A 115 -8.03 12.09 -6.89
N PHE A 116 -7.32 11.10 -6.36
CA PHE A 116 -7.54 10.55 -5.03
C PHE A 116 -6.40 10.92 -4.07
N TRP A 117 -6.78 11.27 -2.84
CA TRP A 117 -5.89 11.86 -1.83
C TRP A 117 -6.10 11.21 -0.46
N VAL A 118 -5.02 10.89 0.25
CA VAL A 118 -5.07 10.39 1.62
C VAL A 118 -5.19 11.55 2.62
N GLY A 119 -6.13 11.44 3.57
CA GLY A 119 -6.30 12.38 4.68
C GLY A 119 -6.94 13.72 4.33
N SER A 120 -7.61 13.83 3.19
CA SER A 120 -8.30 15.05 2.74
C SER A 120 -9.82 14.98 2.97
N HIS A 121 -10.58 15.86 2.30
CA HIS A 121 -12.03 15.79 2.17
C HIS A 121 -12.40 15.63 0.69
N ALA A 122 -13.55 15.02 0.40
CA ALA A 122 -14.01 14.97 -0.98
C ALA A 122 -14.38 16.38 -1.45
N ALA A 123 -13.95 16.74 -2.65
CA ALA A 123 -14.49 17.91 -3.32
C ALA A 123 -15.73 17.49 -4.09
N THR A 124 -16.87 18.06 -3.72
CA THR A 124 -18.18 17.76 -4.32
C THR A 124 -18.85 19.02 -4.83
N TYR A 125 -19.73 18.85 -5.82
CA TYR A 125 -20.54 19.95 -6.33
C TYR A 125 -22.03 19.56 -6.38
N CYS A 126 -22.88 20.49 -5.99
CA CYS A 126 -24.32 20.39 -6.11
C CYS A 126 -24.88 21.56 -6.94
N PRO A 127 -25.46 21.31 -8.12
CA PRO A 127 -26.14 22.34 -8.90
C PRO A 127 -27.37 22.90 -8.16
N THR A 128 -27.64 24.19 -8.33
CA THR A 128 -28.84 24.83 -7.75
C THR A 128 -30.15 24.24 -8.26
N SER A 129 -30.18 23.69 -9.47
CA SER A 129 -31.33 22.99 -10.06
C SER A 129 -31.67 21.66 -9.36
N VAL A 130 -30.69 21.03 -8.71
CA VAL A 130 -30.87 19.82 -7.90
C VAL A 130 -31.35 20.17 -6.49
N GLY A 131 -30.92 21.33 -5.98
CA GLY A 131 -31.42 21.89 -4.73
C GLY A 131 -31.12 21.03 -3.51
N SER A 132 -32.09 20.92 -2.61
CA SER A 132 -31.91 20.25 -1.31
C SER A 132 -31.70 18.74 -1.38
N PHE A 133 -31.86 18.11 -2.57
CA PHE A 133 -31.58 16.69 -2.74
C PHE A 133 -30.14 16.35 -2.37
N CYS A 134 -29.17 17.23 -2.60
CA CYS A 134 -27.78 16.97 -2.22
C CYS A 134 -27.54 16.86 -0.70
N ASN A 135 -28.47 17.37 0.12
CA ASN A 135 -28.35 17.29 1.58
C ASN A 135 -28.51 15.85 2.09
N SER A 136 -28.97 14.90 1.25
CA SER A 136 -29.02 13.48 1.62
C SER A 136 -27.68 12.77 1.48
N PHE A 137 -26.65 13.42 0.93
CA PHE A 137 -25.34 12.81 0.70
C PHE A 137 -24.34 13.17 1.81
N PRO A 138 -23.50 12.22 2.25
CA PRO A 138 -22.46 12.48 3.25
C PRO A 138 -21.33 13.35 2.70
N ASN A 139 -21.17 13.42 1.38
CA ASN A 139 -20.04 14.05 0.70
C ASN A 139 -18.69 13.39 1.02
N ASP A 140 -18.70 12.12 1.40
CA ASP A 140 -17.51 11.27 1.42
C ASP A 140 -17.32 10.56 0.08
N THR A 141 -16.07 10.28 -0.25
CA THR A 141 -15.71 9.56 -1.47
C THR A 141 -16.15 8.12 -1.37
N THR A 142 -17.15 7.79 -2.18
CA THR A 142 -17.76 6.49 -2.23
C THR A 142 -17.58 5.95 -3.64
N LEU A 143 -17.10 4.72 -3.75
CA LEU A 143 -16.98 3.99 -5.01
C LEU A 143 -18.12 2.99 -5.13
N ILE A 144 -18.45 2.60 -6.35
CA ILE A 144 -19.45 1.58 -6.64
C ILE A 144 -18.95 0.59 -7.68
N GLY A 145 -19.13 -0.70 -7.38
CA GLY A 145 -18.57 -1.77 -8.19
C GLY A 145 -17.05 -1.62 -8.37
N ASN A 146 -16.52 -2.04 -9.52
CA ASN A 146 -15.08 -2.06 -9.78
C ASN A 146 -14.60 -0.96 -10.73
N GLY A 147 -15.25 0.21 -10.78
CA GLY A 147 -14.76 1.24 -11.69
C GLY A 147 -15.54 2.54 -11.78
N TYR A 148 -16.41 2.85 -10.82
CA TYR A 148 -17.19 4.07 -10.86
C TYR A 148 -17.21 4.76 -9.51
N MET A 149 -17.35 6.08 -9.55
CA MET A 149 -17.74 6.85 -8.38
C MET A 149 -19.23 6.56 -8.09
N ALA A 150 -19.59 6.38 -6.82
CA ALA A 150 -20.98 6.28 -6.41
C ALA A 150 -21.59 7.69 -6.40
N THR A 151 -22.09 8.14 -7.54
CA THR A 151 -22.54 9.51 -7.77
C THR A 151 -23.95 9.56 -8.35
N ALA A 152 -24.71 10.61 -8.06
CA ALA A 152 -26.06 10.80 -8.58
C ALA A 152 -26.10 11.53 -9.94
N VAL A 153 -24.99 12.11 -10.39
CA VAL A 153 -24.95 12.88 -11.64
C VAL A 153 -25.25 12.00 -12.87
N PRO A 154 -26.13 12.44 -13.78
CA PRO A 154 -26.40 11.71 -15.02
C PRO A 154 -25.13 11.47 -15.85
N GLY A 155 -24.95 10.23 -16.28
CA GLY A 155 -23.73 9.76 -16.98
C GLY A 155 -22.66 9.23 -16.04
N GLY A 156 -22.76 9.48 -14.73
CA GLY A 156 -21.82 9.02 -13.73
C GLY A 156 -20.42 9.61 -13.88
N GLN A 157 -19.47 9.02 -13.16
CA GLN A 157 -18.04 9.32 -13.26
C GLN A 157 -17.27 8.01 -13.18
N ALA A 158 -16.47 7.73 -14.20
CA ALA A 158 -15.72 6.47 -14.32
C ALA A 158 -14.32 6.64 -13.73
N ILE A 159 -13.86 5.64 -13.00
CA ILE A 159 -12.47 5.55 -12.51
C ILE A 159 -11.59 5.08 -13.66
N TYR A 160 -10.40 5.65 -13.74
CA TYR A 160 -9.35 5.18 -14.65
C TYR A 160 -7.96 5.52 -14.08
N TRP A 161 -6.94 4.87 -14.63
CA TRP A 161 -5.56 5.03 -14.20
C TRP A 161 -4.75 5.73 -15.27
N GLN A 162 -3.93 6.69 -14.84
CA GLN A 162 -3.04 7.42 -15.73
C GLN A 162 -1.73 6.67 -15.98
N THR A 163 -1.00 7.04 -17.04
CA THR A 163 0.32 6.48 -17.40
C THR A 163 1.39 6.69 -16.35
N ASP A 164 1.22 7.66 -15.45
CA ASP A 164 2.07 7.87 -14.27
C ASP A 164 1.62 7.04 -13.05
N GLY A 165 0.62 6.18 -13.22
CA GLY A 165 0.02 5.38 -12.17
C GLY A 165 -1.07 6.07 -11.37
N ALA A 166 -1.37 7.36 -11.58
CA ALA A 166 -2.34 8.06 -10.74
C ALA A 166 -3.74 7.44 -10.85
N MET A 167 -4.41 7.24 -9.72
CA MET A 167 -5.83 6.91 -9.71
C MET A 167 -6.62 8.18 -9.97
N THR A 168 -7.57 8.13 -10.91
CA THR A 168 -8.33 9.30 -11.35
C THR A 168 -9.79 8.95 -11.64
N PHE A 169 -10.60 9.97 -11.86
CA PHE A 169 -11.98 9.80 -12.29
C PHE A 169 -12.38 10.84 -13.34
N THR A 170 -13.32 10.48 -14.22
CA THR A 170 -13.79 11.40 -15.26
C THR A 170 -14.56 12.57 -14.65
N GLN A 171 -14.48 13.73 -15.29
CA GLN A 171 -15.32 14.86 -14.93
C GLN A 171 -16.81 14.52 -15.13
N ALA A 172 -17.67 15.09 -14.30
CA ALA A 172 -19.12 15.01 -14.47
C ALA A 172 -19.56 15.37 -15.90
N HIS A 173 -20.51 14.61 -16.45
CA HIS A 173 -21.01 14.75 -17.82
C HIS A 173 -19.96 14.57 -18.93
N SER A 174 -18.79 14.01 -18.61
CA SER A 174 -17.71 13.77 -19.57
C SER A 174 -17.20 12.34 -19.48
N ALA A 175 -16.93 11.76 -20.65
CA ALA A 175 -16.22 10.49 -20.78
C ALA A 175 -14.72 10.70 -21.06
N SER A 176 -14.23 11.94 -21.06
CA SER A 176 -12.84 12.26 -21.38
C SER A 176 -11.87 11.69 -20.35
N GLN A 177 -10.82 11.04 -20.83
CA GLN A 177 -9.79 10.38 -20.03
C GLN A 177 -8.42 10.88 -20.49
N TYR A 178 -7.73 11.58 -19.60
CA TYR A 178 -6.42 12.16 -19.91
C TYR A 178 -5.31 11.20 -19.51
N ASN A 179 -4.30 11.00 -20.37
CA ASN A 179 -3.17 10.10 -20.11
C ASN A 179 -3.58 8.69 -19.68
N LEU A 180 -4.63 8.12 -20.29
CA LEU A 180 -5.15 6.81 -19.94
C LEU A 180 -4.09 5.70 -20.11
N SER A 181 -3.89 4.91 -19.06
CA SER A 181 -3.14 3.65 -19.11
C SER A 181 -4.05 2.44 -18.92
N TYR A 182 -5.07 2.55 -18.06
CA TYR A 182 -6.02 1.47 -17.79
C TYR A 182 -7.40 2.05 -17.53
N TYR A 183 -8.42 1.50 -18.20
CA TYR A 183 -9.82 1.87 -17.99
C TYR A 183 -10.49 0.96 -16.97
N GLY A 184 -11.21 1.57 -16.02
CA GLY A 184 -11.83 0.88 -14.90
C GLY A 184 -11.08 1.13 -13.60
N GLY A 185 -11.68 0.66 -12.51
CA GLY A 185 -11.09 0.74 -11.18
C GLY A 185 -10.05 -0.34 -10.95
N GLY A 186 -9.70 -0.49 -9.69
CA GLY A 186 -8.86 -1.54 -9.17
C GLY A 186 -9.63 -2.82 -8.88
N ILE A 187 -9.04 -3.66 -8.05
CA ILE A 187 -9.67 -4.89 -7.55
C ILE A 187 -9.97 -4.68 -6.07
N ALA A 188 -11.27 -4.63 -5.72
CA ALA A 188 -11.73 -4.60 -4.35
C ALA A 188 -12.07 -6.02 -3.87
N TYR A 189 -11.75 -6.33 -2.61
CA TYR A 189 -12.12 -7.56 -1.92
C TYR A 189 -13.13 -7.28 -0.81
N GLU A 190 -14.08 -8.19 -0.59
CA GLU A 190 -15.08 -8.06 0.47
C GLU A 190 -14.42 -8.10 1.85
N GLY A 191 -14.54 -7.01 2.62
CA GLY A 191 -13.88 -6.88 3.93
C GLY A 191 -12.36 -6.86 3.87
N GLY A 192 -11.77 -6.69 2.68
CA GLY A 192 -10.33 -6.74 2.45
C GLY A 192 -9.77 -5.43 1.89
N GLY A 193 -8.85 -5.57 0.94
CA GLY A 193 -8.14 -4.46 0.33
C GLY A 193 -8.69 -4.02 -1.02
N TYR A 194 -8.23 -2.85 -1.44
CA TYR A 194 -8.37 -2.33 -2.79
C TYR A 194 -6.98 -2.27 -3.43
N PHE A 195 -6.80 -3.00 -4.52
CA PHE A 195 -5.55 -3.07 -5.25
C PHE A 195 -5.68 -2.39 -6.61
N GLY A 196 -4.56 -2.08 -7.24
CA GLY A 196 -4.50 -1.42 -8.53
C GLY A 196 -5.06 -2.29 -9.66
N PRO A 197 -5.03 -1.77 -10.89
CA PRO A 197 -5.40 -2.58 -12.05
C PRO A 197 -4.50 -3.82 -12.09
N ASN A 198 -5.05 -4.99 -12.42
CA ASN A 198 -4.33 -6.29 -12.38
C ASN A 198 -3.80 -6.71 -11.00
N GLY A 199 -4.20 -6.05 -9.92
CA GLY A 199 -3.76 -6.38 -8.55
C GLY A 199 -2.43 -5.76 -8.17
N GLU A 200 -2.03 -4.68 -8.84
CA GLU A 200 -0.80 -3.93 -8.54
C GLU A 200 -0.85 -3.29 -7.15
N ASP A 201 0.32 -3.17 -6.51
CA ASP A 201 0.45 -2.50 -5.22
C ASP A 201 0.23 -0.99 -5.32
N MET A 202 -0.27 -0.41 -4.23
CA MET A 202 -0.51 1.02 -4.12
C MET A 202 0.71 1.77 -3.57
N VAL A 203 0.83 3.03 -3.98
CA VAL A 203 1.82 3.97 -3.47
C VAL A 203 1.17 5.34 -3.35
N THR A 204 1.55 6.08 -2.32
CA THR A 204 1.13 7.46 -2.13
C THR A 204 2.34 8.39 -2.14
N CYS A 205 2.21 9.54 -2.79
CA CYS A 205 3.30 10.51 -2.92
C CYS A 205 2.90 11.86 -2.34
N PRO A 206 3.82 12.54 -1.65
CA PRO A 206 3.58 13.88 -1.16
C PRO A 206 3.57 14.85 -2.34
N VAL A 207 2.51 15.64 -2.43
CA VAL A 207 2.34 16.74 -3.36
C VAL A 207 2.18 17.99 -2.50
N ALA A 208 2.93 19.04 -2.80
CA ALA A 208 2.68 20.37 -2.28
C ALA A 208 1.77 21.10 -3.28
N PRO A 209 0.48 21.32 -2.98
CA PRO A 209 -0.38 22.11 -3.86
C PRO A 209 0.18 23.53 -3.99
N GLU A 210 0.03 24.14 -5.17
CA GLU A 210 0.46 25.51 -5.39
C GLU A 210 -0.22 26.46 -4.39
N GLY A 211 0.57 27.26 -3.67
CA GLY A 211 0.08 28.18 -2.65
C GLY A 211 -0.31 27.54 -1.31
N SER A 212 -0.07 26.24 -1.10
CA SER A 212 -0.32 25.56 0.18
C SER A 212 0.98 25.25 0.94
N ASN A 213 0.91 25.37 2.27
CA ASN A 213 1.95 24.90 3.20
C ASN A 213 1.68 23.47 3.72
N THR A 214 0.57 22.85 3.31
CA THR A 214 0.22 21.48 3.70
C THR A 214 0.58 20.49 2.59
N THR A 215 1.21 19.39 2.97
CA THR A 215 1.49 18.28 2.06
C THR A 215 0.23 17.42 1.93
N ALA A 216 -0.24 17.24 0.69
CA ALA A 216 -1.30 16.30 0.37
C ALA A 216 -0.69 15.00 -0.18
N TRP A 217 -1.31 13.85 0.08
CA TRP A 217 -0.77 12.55 -0.30
C TRP A 217 -1.60 11.97 -1.44
N LYS A 218 -1.11 12.06 -2.70
CA LYS A 218 -1.83 11.59 -3.89
C LYS A 218 -1.64 10.10 -4.08
N LEU A 219 -2.71 9.38 -4.44
CA LEU A 219 -2.72 7.93 -4.62
C LEU A 219 -2.36 7.50 -6.06
N PHE A 220 -1.50 6.48 -6.16
CA PHE A 220 -1.05 5.88 -7.40
C PHE A 220 -1.00 4.35 -7.29
N ALA A 221 -1.02 3.68 -8.45
CA ALA A 221 -0.63 2.28 -8.61
C ALA A 221 0.82 2.15 -9.06
N ARG A 222 1.50 1.10 -8.59
CA ARG A 222 2.85 0.72 -9.04
C ARG A 222 2.83 0.03 -10.42
N LEU A 223 2.31 0.74 -11.43
CA LEU A 223 2.26 0.22 -12.80
C LEU A 223 3.66 -0.08 -13.33
N SER A 224 3.77 -1.14 -14.13
CA SER A 224 5.03 -1.51 -14.79
C SER A 224 5.64 -0.34 -15.58
N GLY A 225 6.92 -0.05 -15.34
CA GLY A 225 7.64 1.04 -16.00
C GLY A 225 7.51 2.41 -15.34
N VAL A 226 6.60 2.59 -14.37
CA VAL A 226 6.49 3.84 -13.60
C VAL A 226 7.53 3.88 -12.48
N GLN A 227 8.24 5.00 -12.37
CA GLN A 227 9.23 5.23 -11.32
C GLN A 227 8.69 6.24 -10.30
N PHE A 228 8.83 5.92 -9.02
CA PHE A 228 8.40 6.78 -7.93
C PHE A 228 9.61 7.35 -7.18
N PRO A 229 9.60 8.65 -6.84
CA PRO A 229 10.59 9.23 -5.94
C PRO A 229 10.64 8.50 -4.58
N SER A 230 11.78 8.59 -3.89
CA SER A 230 11.94 8.00 -2.55
C SER A 230 11.05 8.62 -1.48
N SER A 231 10.45 9.79 -1.75
CA SER A 231 9.45 10.42 -0.88
C SER A 231 8.07 9.75 -0.96
N CYS A 232 7.84 8.91 -1.97
CA CYS A 232 6.61 8.14 -2.09
C CYS A 232 6.68 6.89 -1.21
N VAL A 233 5.57 6.59 -0.53
CA VAL A 233 5.49 5.50 0.44
C VAL A 233 4.44 4.49 -0.02
N GLY A 234 4.79 3.21 0.04
CA GLY A 234 3.83 2.13 -0.23
C GLY A 234 2.78 2.07 0.88
N LEU A 235 1.55 1.72 0.53
CA LEU A 235 0.44 1.58 1.46
C LEU A 235 -0.47 0.45 1.00
N TYR A 236 -1.17 -0.16 1.94
CA TYR A 236 -2.40 -0.84 1.60
C TYR A 236 -3.57 0.14 1.59
N VAL A 237 -4.60 -0.22 0.83
CA VAL A 237 -5.87 0.51 0.80
C VAL A 237 -6.94 -0.45 1.27
N VAL A 238 -7.70 -0.06 2.30
CA VAL A 238 -8.69 -0.91 2.97
C VAL A 238 -10.09 -0.51 2.51
N VAL A 239 -10.92 -1.51 2.21
CA VAL A 239 -12.30 -1.35 1.77
C VAL A 239 -13.25 -1.32 2.97
N HIS A 240 -14.10 -0.31 3.03
CA HIS A 240 -15.17 -0.20 4.05
C HIS A 240 -16.53 -0.15 3.37
N ASP A 241 -17.29 -1.23 3.52
CA ASP A 241 -18.60 -1.37 2.90
C ASP A 241 -19.57 -0.30 3.38
N GLN A 242 -20.31 0.28 2.43
CA GLN A 242 -21.32 1.30 2.68
C GLN A 242 -22.70 0.79 2.29
N ASN A 243 -23.71 1.19 3.06
CA ASN A 243 -25.11 0.92 2.75
C ASN A 243 -25.78 2.17 2.16
N MET A 244 -25.35 2.56 0.96
CA MET A 244 -25.88 3.72 0.26
C MET A 244 -25.82 3.57 -1.26
N THR A 245 -26.45 4.49 -1.99
CA THR A 245 -26.46 4.47 -3.46
C THR A 245 -25.49 5.48 -4.09
N ALA A 246 -25.27 6.63 -3.44
CA ALA A 246 -24.35 7.66 -3.89
C ALA A 246 -23.78 8.44 -2.71
N GLY A 247 -22.47 8.73 -2.75
CA GLY A 247 -21.77 9.54 -1.75
C GLY A 247 -21.85 11.04 -2.00
N ALA A 248 -22.17 11.47 -3.23
CA ALA A 248 -22.31 12.87 -3.62
C ALA A 248 -23.18 13.04 -4.88
N TRP A 249 -23.63 14.27 -5.15
CA TRP A 249 -24.22 14.59 -6.46
C TRP A 249 -23.19 14.42 -7.56
N GLN A 250 -22.02 15.05 -7.45
CA GLN A 250 -20.84 14.77 -8.27
C GLN A 250 -19.57 15.05 -7.46
N TYR A 251 -18.48 14.38 -7.82
CA TYR A 251 -17.13 14.67 -7.34
C TYR A 251 -16.43 15.61 -8.34
N THR A 252 -15.58 16.50 -7.84
CA THR A 252 -14.85 17.50 -8.65
C THR A 252 -13.37 17.41 -8.41
#